data_AF-A0AA40ENG9-F1
#
_entry.id   AF-A0AA40ENG9-F1
#
_cell.length_a   1.000
_cell.length_b   1.000
_cell.length_c   1.000
_cell.angle_alpha   90.00
_cell.angle_beta   90.00
_cell.angle_gamma   90.00
#
_symmetry.space_group_name_H-M   'P 1'
#
loop_
_entity.id
_entity.type
_entity.pdbx_description
1 polymer ?
#
loop_
_entity_poly.entity_id
_entity_poly.type
_entity_poly.pdbx_seq_one_letter_code
_entity_poly.pdbx_strand_id
1 'polypeptide(L)'
;MKWNALLAASGLLTPTHALLRFGCSQLTVQRLDPLVNPGQSPSPHLHQIIGGNSFNVSMDPKDGFDLPKLSTCTTCQFTEDFSNYWTAVMFFRARNGTFKRVPQIAQNGMEGTNGGMVVYYMSDALFDTAQKSKVTAFKPGFRMLVGDPAYSTRDQARDWRQLTFTCMESQASRAPEYISFPPTPCRGGIMANHRFPTCWDGVNLDSPNHRDHVAYPETGTFESGGRCPASHPVRLPQILLETVWDTRAFNNKADWPEDGSQPFFWSSGDGTGFSNHADYVFGWEGDSLQRAMDAHTYVSAPMLKTQTIAQQNKCTVRDFVKEDFSGWLKQMPGVAL
;
A
#
# COMPACT_ATOMS: atom_id res chain seq x y z
N MET A 1 -67.51 7.91 7.75
CA MET A 1 -66.47 7.76 6.70
C MET A 1 -65.17 7.30 7.34
N LYS A 2 -64.42 6.39 6.70
CA LYS A 2 -63.14 5.90 7.21
C LYS A 2 -62.05 6.96 6.96
N TRP A 3 -61.27 7.32 7.97
CA TRP A 3 -60.04 8.10 7.79
C TRP A 3 -58.86 7.14 7.65
N ASN A 4 -58.12 7.26 6.55
CA ASN A 4 -56.91 6.49 6.30
C ASN A 4 -55.74 7.09 7.08
N ALA A 5 -55.13 6.32 7.98
CA ALA A 5 -53.85 6.68 8.58
C ALA A 5 -52.74 6.46 7.54
N LEU A 6 -52.21 7.53 6.98
CA LEU A 6 -50.97 7.50 6.19
C LEU A 6 -49.78 7.36 7.15
N LEU A 7 -49.25 6.15 7.26
CA LEU A 7 -47.95 5.89 7.87
C LEU A 7 -46.85 6.48 6.98
N ALA A 8 -46.42 7.70 7.29
CA ALA A 8 -45.20 8.26 6.73
C ALA A 8 -43.99 7.51 7.29
N ALA A 9 -43.53 6.49 6.56
CA ALA A 9 -42.27 5.81 6.83
C ALA A 9 -41.10 6.77 6.58
N SER A 10 -40.75 7.57 7.60
CA SER A 10 -39.59 8.45 7.59
C SER A 10 -38.33 7.59 7.68
N GLY A 11 -37.87 7.12 6.51
CA GLY A 11 -36.57 6.48 6.38
C GLY A 11 -35.47 7.47 6.71
N LEU A 12 -34.98 7.43 7.96
CA LEU A 12 -33.78 8.14 8.39
C LEU A 12 -32.55 7.53 7.71
N LEU A 13 -32.29 7.95 6.47
CA LEU A 13 -30.98 7.80 5.84
C LEU A 13 -30.01 8.72 6.59
N THR A 14 -29.35 8.16 7.61
CA THR A 14 -28.23 8.82 8.28
C THR A 14 -27.11 9.08 7.26
N PRO A 15 -26.59 10.30 7.15
CA PRO A 15 -25.39 10.55 6.33
C PRO A 15 -24.20 9.77 6.90
N THR A 16 -23.28 9.37 6.02
CA THR A 16 -22.02 8.66 6.33
C THR A 16 -20.81 9.64 6.13
N HIS A 17 -19.51 9.27 6.34
CA HIS A 17 -18.33 10.22 6.35
C HIS A 17 -16.90 9.72 5.81
N ALA A 18 -16.17 10.36 4.86
CA ALA A 18 -15.13 9.77 3.94
C ALA A 18 -13.86 9.05 4.47
N LEU A 19 -13.92 7.73 4.66
CA LEU A 19 -12.72 6.88 4.72
C LEU A 19 -12.94 5.60 3.91
N LEU A 20 -12.14 5.39 2.86
CA LEU A 20 -12.05 4.07 2.23
C LEU A 20 -11.06 3.22 3.02
N ARG A 21 -11.46 1.99 3.37
CA ARG A 21 -10.59 0.92 3.88
C ARG A 21 -10.99 -0.37 3.19
N PHE A 22 -10.11 -0.93 2.37
CA PHE A 22 -10.43 -2.13 1.59
C PHE A 22 -9.22 -3.04 1.43
N GLY A 23 -9.50 -4.34 1.24
CA GLY A 23 -8.48 -5.33 0.97
C GLY A 23 -8.20 -5.44 -0.52
N CYS A 24 -6.94 -5.73 -0.85
CA CYS A 24 -6.57 -6.26 -2.15
C CYS A 24 -5.70 -7.51 -1.96
N SER A 25 -6.06 -8.63 -2.56
CA SER A 25 -5.23 -9.84 -2.55
C SER A 25 -3.95 -9.65 -3.39
N GLN A 26 -2.95 -10.51 -3.19
CA GLN A 26 -1.73 -10.51 -4.01
C GLN A 26 -2.06 -10.72 -5.50
N LEU A 27 -1.67 -9.79 -6.37
CA LEU A 27 -1.78 -9.93 -7.83
C LEU A 27 -0.60 -10.76 -8.36
N THR A 28 0.62 -10.40 -7.92
CA THR A 28 1.83 -11.16 -8.20
C THR A 28 2.97 -10.77 -7.25
N VAL A 29 4.05 -11.56 -7.23
CA VAL A 29 5.32 -11.24 -6.55
C VAL A 29 6.43 -11.52 -7.54
N GLN A 30 7.10 -10.49 -8.04
CA GLN A 30 8.10 -10.60 -9.11
C GLN A 30 9.14 -9.47 -8.99
N ARG A 31 10.31 -9.65 -9.63
CA ARG A 31 11.26 -8.57 -9.85
C ARG A 31 10.82 -7.72 -11.04
N LEU A 32 9.77 -6.92 -10.82
CA LEU A 32 9.27 -5.94 -11.76
C LEU A 32 9.03 -4.62 -11.02
N ASP A 33 9.42 -3.53 -11.66
CA ASP A 33 9.19 -2.17 -11.19
C ASP A 33 8.99 -1.26 -12.41
N PRO A 34 7.77 -1.21 -12.98
CA PRO A 34 7.50 -0.42 -14.17
C PRO A 34 7.39 1.09 -13.90
N LEU A 35 7.53 1.53 -12.64
CA LEU A 35 7.63 2.94 -12.29
C LEU A 35 9.09 3.39 -12.35
N VAL A 36 9.97 2.77 -11.56
CA VAL A 36 11.38 3.16 -11.43
C VAL A 36 12.27 2.53 -12.51
N ASN A 37 11.93 1.33 -12.98
CA ASN A 37 12.70 0.58 -13.98
C ASN A 37 11.82 0.12 -15.17
N PRO A 38 11.15 1.05 -15.88
CA PRO A 38 10.27 0.72 -17.00
C PRO A 38 11.01 -0.06 -18.09
N GLY A 39 10.42 -1.16 -18.54
CA GLY A 39 11.00 -2.07 -19.53
C GLY A 39 12.00 -3.09 -18.98
N GLN A 40 12.40 -3.00 -17.71
CA GLN A 40 13.36 -3.93 -17.11
C GLN A 40 12.68 -5.17 -16.51
N SER A 41 13.03 -6.35 -17.05
CA SER A 41 12.64 -7.65 -16.49
C SER A 41 13.84 -8.60 -16.50
N PRO A 42 14.41 -8.97 -15.34
CA PRO A 42 14.02 -8.58 -13.99
C PRO A 42 14.58 -7.20 -13.54
N SER A 43 13.81 -6.49 -12.71
CA SER A 43 14.24 -5.29 -11.97
C SER A 43 15.24 -5.65 -10.83
N PRO A 44 15.89 -4.68 -10.18
CA PRO A 44 16.93 -4.91 -9.18
C PRO A 44 16.48 -5.78 -7.98
N HIS A 45 15.26 -5.62 -7.48
CA HIS A 45 14.76 -6.37 -6.31
C HIS A 45 13.29 -6.82 -6.47
N LEU A 46 12.86 -7.69 -5.55
CA LEU A 46 11.54 -8.33 -5.56
C LEU A 46 10.46 -7.42 -4.97
N HIS A 47 9.35 -7.24 -5.68
CA HIS A 47 8.17 -6.51 -5.23
C HIS A 47 6.98 -7.44 -5.04
N GLN A 48 6.08 -7.09 -4.11
CA GLN A 48 4.74 -7.65 -4.00
C GLN A 48 3.73 -6.62 -4.50
N ILE A 49 2.90 -7.04 -5.46
CA ILE A 49 2.04 -6.15 -6.23
C ILE A 49 0.57 -6.54 -6.03
N ILE A 50 -0.30 -5.54 -5.92
CA ILE A 50 -1.76 -5.65 -5.87
C ILE A 50 -2.41 -4.72 -6.92
N GLY A 51 -3.69 -4.91 -7.20
CA GLY A 51 -4.49 -4.03 -8.06
C GLY A 51 -4.91 -4.64 -9.40
N GLY A 52 -5.01 -3.80 -10.44
CA GLY A 52 -5.44 -4.18 -11.79
C GLY A 52 -4.49 -5.15 -12.51
N ASN A 53 -5.04 -6.11 -13.26
CA ASN A 53 -4.24 -7.11 -14.00
C ASN A 53 -3.64 -6.61 -15.33
N SER A 54 -3.73 -5.31 -15.64
CA SER A 54 -2.94 -4.72 -16.71
C SER A 54 -1.45 -4.61 -16.38
N PHE A 55 -1.05 -4.74 -15.09
CA PHE A 55 0.34 -4.63 -14.64
C PHE A 55 1.35 -5.38 -15.54
N ASN A 56 2.38 -4.66 -15.99
CA ASN A 56 3.28 -5.09 -17.06
C ASN A 56 4.69 -4.52 -16.85
N VAL A 57 5.68 -5.00 -17.62
CA VAL A 57 7.09 -4.58 -17.49
C VAL A 57 7.30 -3.10 -17.85
N SER A 58 6.46 -2.53 -18.70
CA SER A 58 6.36 -1.08 -18.95
C SER A 58 4.89 -0.65 -18.91
N MET A 59 4.65 0.54 -18.37
CA MET A 59 3.31 1.09 -18.12
C MET A 59 3.26 2.62 -18.37
N ASP A 60 4.10 3.18 -19.26
CA ASP A 60 4.17 4.64 -19.50
C ASP A 60 2.86 5.19 -20.11
N PRO A 61 2.16 6.14 -19.46
CA PRO A 61 0.95 6.75 -20.03
C PRO A 61 1.21 7.49 -21.35
N LYS A 62 2.45 7.89 -21.66
CA LYS A 62 2.83 8.49 -22.96
C LYS A 62 2.71 7.49 -24.11
N ASP A 63 2.86 6.20 -23.84
CA ASP A 63 2.64 5.11 -24.79
C ASP A 63 1.14 4.72 -24.90
N GLY A 64 0.25 5.49 -24.26
CA GLY A 64 -1.19 5.22 -24.23
C GLY A 64 -1.61 4.18 -23.18
N PHE A 65 -0.75 3.87 -22.21
CA PHE A 65 -1.02 2.87 -21.19
C PHE A 65 -2.06 3.36 -20.16
N ASP A 66 -3.24 2.74 -20.17
CA ASP A 66 -4.42 3.15 -19.38
C ASP A 66 -4.94 1.97 -18.55
N LEU A 67 -4.67 1.98 -17.25
CA LEU A 67 -4.94 0.84 -16.35
C LEU A 67 -6.42 0.44 -16.32
N PRO A 68 -7.40 1.36 -16.16
CA PRO A 68 -8.82 1.05 -16.28
C PRO A 68 -9.22 0.40 -17.61
N LYS A 69 -8.68 0.86 -18.75
CA LYS A 69 -9.06 0.32 -20.07
C LYS A 69 -8.41 -1.02 -20.39
N LEU A 70 -7.22 -1.28 -19.87
CA LEU A 70 -6.42 -2.48 -20.18
C LEU A 70 -6.67 -3.64 -19.19
N SER A 71 -7.20 -3.35 -18.00
CA SER A 71 -7.46 -4.38 -16.98
C SER A 71 -8.80 -5.06 -17.21
N THR A 72 -8.84 -6.39 -17.03
CA THR A 72 -10.07 -7.21 -17.04
C THR A 72 -10.50 -7.64 -15.64
N CYS A 73 -9.63 -7.46 -14.64
CA CYS A 73 -9.93 -7.66 -13.23
C CYS A 73 -9.01 -6.79 -12.37
N THR A 74 -9.35 -6.67 -11.09
CA THR A 74 -8.49 -6.12 -10.03
C THR A 74 -8.47 -7.11 -8.85
N THR A 75 -7.39 -7.13 -8.06
CA THR A 75 -7.40 -7.85 -6.78
C THR A 75 -8.05 -7.06 -5.65
N CYS A 76 -8.42 -5.80 -5.87
CA CYS A 76 -9.03 -4.94 -4.85
C CYS A 76 -10.54 -5.15 -4.69
N GLN A 77 -11.06 -4.90 -3.49
CA GLN A 77 -12.49 -5.03 -3.19
C GLN A 77 -13.39 -4.16 -4.09
N PHE A 78 -12.97 -2.93 -4.39
CA PHE A 78 -13.71 -2.03 -5.28
C PHE A 78 -13.37 -2.34 -6.74
N THR A 79 -14.39 -2.63 -7.55
CA THR A 79 -14.16 -3.07 -8.93
C THR A 79 -13.82 -1.93 -9.89
N GLU A 80 -14.03 -0.68 -9.46
CA GLU A 80 -13.57 0.52 -10.16
C GLU A 80 -12.10 0.87 -9.88
N ASP A 81 -11.43 0.20 -8.92
CA ASP A 81 -10.00 0.45 -8.64
C ASP A 81 -9.08 -0.54 -9.37
N PHE A 82 -8.55 -0.11 -10.51
CA PHE A 82 -7.49 -0.80 -11.25
C PHE A 82 -6.11 -0.20 -11.01
N SER A 83 -5.95 0.70 -10.03
CA SER A 83 -4.63 1.23 -9.64
C SER A 83 -3.71 0.08 -9.28
N ASN A 84 -2.40 0.23 -9.52
CA ASN A 84 -1.40 -0.71 -9.02
C ASN A 84 -0.65 -0.08 -7.84
N TYR A 85 -0.43 -0.91 -6.82
CA TYR A 85 0.29 -0.57 -5.60
C TYR A 85 1.31 -1.68 -5.36
N TRP A 86 2.54 -1.33 -4.98
CA TRP A 86 3.54 -2.34 -4.61
C TRP A 86 4.51 -1.85 -3.53
N THR A 87 5.14 -2.82 -2.86
CA THR A 87 6.20 -2.59 -1.87
C THR A 87 7.33 -3.61 -2.05
N ALA A 88 8.49 -3.32 -1.46
CA ALA A 88 9.53 -4.33 -1.24
C ALA A 88 8.99 -5.58 -0.52
N VAL A 89 9.68 -6.71 -0.68
CA VAL A 89 9.33 -8.00 -0.07
C VAL A 89 10.23 -8.28 1.12
N MET A 90 9.64 -8.71 2.24
CA MET A 90 10.41 -9.10 3.43
C MET A 90 10.94 -10.53 3.32
N PHE A 91 12.20 -10.71 3.70
CA PHE A 91 12.86 -12.00 3.89
C PHE A 91 13.33 -12.15 5.34
N PHE A 92 13.35 -13.38 5.84
CA PHE A 92 14.02 -13.78 7.08
C PHE A 92 15.35 -14.48 6.73
N ARG A 93 16.44 -14.08 7.38
CA ARG A 93 17.75 -14.73 7.29
C ARG A 93 17.96 -15.62 8.51
N ALA A 94 18.05 -16.92 8.29
CA ALA A 94 18.36 -17.90 9.33
C ALA A 94 19.84 -17.86 9.72
N ARG A 95 20.16 -18.38 10.91
CA ARG A 95 21.50 -18.55 11.48
C ARG A 95 22.50 -19.25 10.56
N ASN A 96 22.03 -20.16 9.70
CA ASN A 96 22.86 -20.85 8.70
C ASN A 96 23.16 -20.00 7.43
N GLY A 97 22.72 -18.74 7.41
CA GLY A 97 22.91 -17.80 6.30
C GLY A 97 21.86 -17.89 5.19
N THR A 98 20.92 -18.85 5.23
CA THR A 98 19.87 -18.98 4.20
C THR A 98 18.69 -18.04 4.44
N PHE A 99 18.03 -17.64 3.35
CA PHE A 99 16.91 -16.70 3.35
C PHE A 99 15.58 -17.41 3.08
N LYS A 100 14.50 -16.95 3.72
CA LYS A 100 13.13 -17.38 3.45
C LYS A 100 12.24 -16.16 3.23
N ARG A 101 11.47 -16.14 2.14
CA ARG A 101 10.45 -15.10 1.93
C ARG A 101 9.41 -15.18 3.05
N VAL A 102 9.13 -14.05 3.69
CA VAL A 102 8.06 -13.92 4.68
C VAL A 102 6.73 -13.77 3.92
N PRO A 103 5.68 -14.57 4.21
CA PRO A 103 4.37 -14.38 3.59
C PRO A 103 3.61 -13.23 4.26
N GLN A 104 2.45 -12.84 3.71
CA GLN A 104 1.58 -11.81 4.28
C GLN A 104 0.36 -12.43 4.96
N ILE A 105 -0.18 -11.78 5.99
CA ILE A 105 -1.43 -12.15 6.67
C ILE A 105 -2.55 -11.21 6.25
N ALA A 106 -3.73 -11.76 5.96
CA ALA A 106 -4.97 -11.01 5.84
C ALA A 106 -5.31 -10.28 7.16
N GLN A 107 -5.60 -8.98 7.07
CA GLN A 107 -6.06 -8.15 8.18
C GLN A 107 -7.56 -8.34 8.46
N ASN A 108 -7.99 -7.92 9.66
CA ASN A 108 -9.38 -8.02 10.11
C ASN A 108 -10.39 -7.45 9.09
N GLY A 109 -11.41 -8.25 8.77
CA GLY A 109 -12.46 -7.97 7.79
C GLY A 109 -12.10 -8.32 6.34
N MET A 110 -10.94 -8.91 6.10
CA MET A 110 -10.42 -9.29 4.77
C MET A 110 -9.92 -10.75 4.75
N GLU A 111 -10.41 -11.57 5.68
CA GLU A 111 -10.01 -12.95 5.89
C GLU A 111 -10.23 -13.81 4.63
N GLY A 112 -9.20 -14.59 4.29
CA GLY A 112 -9.21 -15.43 3.09
C GLY A 112 -8.66 -14.74 1.83
N THR A 113 -8.22 -13.48 1.90
CA THR A 113 -7.36 -12.90 0.86
C THR A 113 -6.03 -13.67 0.78
N ASN A 114 -5.58 -13.96 -0.44
CA ASN A 114 -4.31 -14.62 -0.71
C ASN A 114 -3.18 -13.59 -0.57
N GLY A 115 -2.73 -13.33 0.66
CA GLY A 115 -1.77 -12.27 0.96
C GLY A 115 -2.29 -10.89 0.54
N GLY A 116 -1.38 -10.01 0.09
CA GLY A 116 -1.70 -8.67 -0.35
C GLY A 116 -1.66 -7.62 0.78
N MET A 117 -2.44 -6.55 0.63
CA MET A 117 -2.40 -5.38 1.53
C MET A 117 -3.80 -4.85 1.84
N VAL A 118 -3.90 -4.02 2.88
CA VAL A 118 -5.03 -3.11 3.08
C VAL A 118 -4.69 -1.76 2.48
N VAL A 119 -5.56 -1.24 1.64
CA VAL A 119 -5.46 0.10 1.05
C VAL A 119 -6.47 1.02 1.74
N TYR A 120 -6.00 2.21 2.10
CA TYR A 120 -6.83 3.29 2.65
C TYR A 120 -6.76 4.51 1.73
N TYR A 121 -7.89 5.19 1.53
CA TYR A 121 -7.94 6.56 1.01
C TYR A 121 -8.71 7.41 2.02
N MET A 122 -8.06 8.46 2.53
CA MET A 122 -8.55 9.24 3.66
C MET A 122 -8.45 10.73 3.36
N SER A 123 -9.49 11.49 3.67
CA SER A 123 -9.42 12.96 3.59
C SER A 123 -8.74 13.56 4.82
N ASP A 124 -8.97 12.98 6.00
CA ASP A 124 -8.51 13.39 7.33
C ASP A 124 -7.99 12.18 8.14
N ALA A 125 -7.48 12.42 9.35
CA ALA A 125 -6.94 11.39 10.24
C ALA A 125 -7.94 10.25 10.52
N LEU A 126 -7.44 9.01 10.73
CA LEU A 126 -8.26 7.83 11.09
C LEU A 126 -9.24 8.05 12.27
N PHE A 127 -8.91 8.96 13.21
CA PHE A 127 -9.77 9.27 14.36
C PHE A 127 -10.78 10.40 14.10
N ASP A 128 -10.60 11.22 13.05
CA ASP A 128 -11.65 12.12 12.59
C ASP A 128 -12.59 11.29 11.72
N THR A 129 -13.65 10.76 12.33
CA THR A 129 -14.64 9.96 11.60
C THR A 129 -15.55 10.81 10.72
N ALA A 130 -15.48 12.14 10.76
CA ALA A 130 -16.29 13.03 9.92
C ALA A 130 -15.68 13.27 8.54
N GLN A 131 -14.35 13.18 8.42
CA GLN A 131 -13.63 13.13 7.13
C GLN A 131 -14.13 14.19 6.14
N LYS A 132 -14.19 15.43 6.63
CA LYS A 132 -14.90 16.57 6.03
C LYS A 132 -14.02 17.39 5.10
N SER A 133 -12.72 17.14 5.07
CA SER A 133 -11.79 17.93 4.28
C SER A 133 -11.98 17.67 2.79
N LYS A 134 -12.12 18.75 2.03
CA LYS A 134 -12.13 18.65 0.57
C LYS A 134 -10.74 18.26 0.07
N VAL A 135 -10.70 17.20 -0.72
CA VAL A 135 -9.50 16.69 -1.39
C VAL A 135 -9.75 16.55 -2.89
N THR A 136 -8.68 16.62 -3.68
CA THR A 136 -8.71 16.34 -5.11
C THR A 136 -8.18 14.93 -5.34
N ALA A 137 -8.98 14.07 -5.97
CA ALA A 137 -8.54 12.76 -6.39
C ALA A 137 -7.43 12.85 -7.43
N PHE A 138 -6.60 11.81 -7.48
CA PHE A 138 -5.58 11.63 -8.50
C PHE A 138 -6.21 11.55 -9.90
N LYS A 139 -5.42 11.82 -10.94
CA LYS A 139 -5.86 11.89 -12.34
C LYS A 139 -5.26 10.73 -13.16
N PRO A 140 -5.86 10.33 -14.30
CA PRO A 140 -5.26 9.32 -15.19
C PRO A 140 -3.81 9.67 -15.56
N GLY A 141 -2.89 8.72 -15.36
CA GLY A 141 -1.44 8.93 -15.52
C GLY A 141 -0.72 9.44 -14.27
N PHE A 142 -1.41 9.67 -13.15
CA PHE A 142 -0.77 10.05 -11.88
C PHE A 142 0.03 8.90 -11.28
N ARG A 143 1.24 9.21 -10.79
CA ARG A 143 2.21 8.23 -10.30
C ARG A 143 3.02 8.80 -9.14
N MET A 144 3.31 8.02 -8.11
CA MET A 144 4.21 8.48 -7.03
C MET A 144 4.92 7.33 -6.33
N LEU A 145 6.06 7.67 -5.73
CA LEU A 145 6.92 6.80 -4.94
C LEU A 145 7.16 7.43 -3.57
N VAL A 146 7.09 6.64 -2.50
CA VAL A 146 7.44 7.04 -1.14
C VAL A 146 8.56 6.15 -0.62
N GLY A 147 9.55 6.72 0.08
CA GLY A 147 10.74 6.00 0.53
C GLY A 147 11.86 5.98 -0.52
N ASP A 148 12.92 5.21 -0.26
CA ASP A 148 14.07 5.06 -1.16
C ASP A 148 14.77 3.69 -0.93
N PRO A 149 14.91 2.82 -1.95
CA PRO A 149 15.56 1.50 -1.81
C PRO A 149 17.07 1.56 -1.49
N ALA A 150 17.73 2.72 -1.63
CA ALA A 150 19.15 2.90 -1.32
C ALA A 150 19.41 3.36 0.13
N TYR A 151 18.36 3.65 0.91
CA TYR A 151 18.52 4.13 2.29
C TYR A 151 18.93 2.99 3.23
N SER A 152 19.97 3.22 4.03
CA SER A 152 20.55 2.21 4.94
C SER A 152 20.92 2.78 6.31
N THR A 153 20.62 4.05 6.55
CA THR A 153 20.93 4.73 7.82
C THR A 153 19.70 5.44 8.40
N ARG A 154 19.70 5.60 9.73
CA ARG A 154 18.62 6.27 10.47
C ARG A 154 18.41 7.71 10.02
N ASP A 155 19.47 8.43 9.70
CA ASP A 155 19.39 9.85 9.37
C ASP A 155 18.74 10.08 8.00
N GLN A 156 19.04 9.22 7.00
CA GLN A 156 18.33 9.20 5.72
C GLN A 156 16.83 8.91 5.93
N ALA A 157 16.49 7.88 6.71
CA ALA A 157 15.09 7.50 6.96
C ALA A 157 14.22 8.59 7.63
N ARG A 158 14.82 9.67 8.15
CA ARG A 158 14.08 10.83 8.68
C ARG A 158 13.29 11.58 7.60
N ASP A 159 13.72 11.52 6.34
CA ASP A 159 13.01 12.11 5.20
C ASP A 159 11.63 11.47 5.01
N TRP A 160 11.50 10.20 5.41
CA TRP A 160 10.33 9.35 5.21
C TRP A 160 9.77 8.82 6.54
N ARG A 161 9.70 9.67 7.58
CA ARG A 161 9.15 9.34 8.93
C ARG A 161 7.74 8.72 8.92
N GLN A 162 7.03 8.83 7.81
CA GLN A 162 5.69 8.30 7.54
C GLN A 162 5.70 6.80 7.19
N LEU A 163 6.87 6.26 6.87
CA LEU A 163 7.13 4.83 6.70
C LEU A 163 7.45 4.22 8.04
N THR A 164 6.55 3.38 8.55
CA THR A 164 6.65 2.86 9.91
C THR A 164 6.40 1.36 9.98
N PHE A 165 6.93 0.76 11.04
CA PHE A 165 6.68 -0.62 11.43
C PHE A 165 5.93 -0.65 12.77
N THR A 166 5.02 -1.59 12.94
CA THR A 166 4.49 -1.97 14.26
C THR A 166 4.80 -3.44 14.51
N CYS A 167 5.49 -3.74 15.62
CA CYS A 167 5.64 -5.10 16.11
C CYS A 167 4.31 -5.52 16.75
N MET A 168 3.56 -6.40 16.09
CA MET A 168 2.19 -6.71 16.51
C MET A 168 2.19 -7.73 17.64
N GLU A 169 1.37 -7.47 18.67
CA GLU A 169 0.95 -8.48 19.65
C GLU A 169 -0.37 -9.14 19.23
N SER A 170 -1.21 -8.42 18.50
CA SER A 170 -2.46 -8.90 17.89
C SER A 170 -2.83 -8.05 16.67
N GLN A 171 -3.87 -8.42 15.92
CA GLN A 171 -4.37 -7.60 14.81
C GLN A 171 -4.88 -6.20 15.23
N ALA A 172 -5.12 -5.96 16.52
CA ALA A 172 -5.47 -4.65 17.07
C ALA A 172 -4.24 -3.75 17.37
N SER A 173 -3.01 -4.27 17.33
CA SER A 173 -1.81 -3.47 17.60
C SER A 173 -1.62 -2.37 16.54
N ARG A 174 -1.35 -1.13 16.99
CA ARG A 174 -1.03 0.04 16.14
C ARG A 174 0.09 0.93 16.70
N ALA A 175 0.70 0.54 17.82
CA ALA A 175 1.75 1.28 18.51
C ALA A 175 2.57 0.33 19.40
N PRO A 176 3.81 0.69 19.78
CA PRO A 176 4.58 1.82 19.28
C PRO A 176 5.01 1.61 17.82
N GLU A 177 5.25 2.73 17.12
CA GLU A 177 5.78 2.72 15.76
C GLU A 177 7.31 2.79 15.76
N TYR A 178 7.94 2.09 14.82
CA TYR A 178 9.39 2.06 14.58
C TYR A 178 9.68 2.54 13.16
N ILE A 179 10.83 3.18 12.93
CA ILE A 179 11.33 3.54 11.58
C ILE A 179 12.34 2.53 11.01
N SER A 180 12.65 1.50 11.78
CA SER A 180 13.50 0.37 11.43
C SER A 180 12.75 -0.93 11.71
N PHE A 181 13.26 -2.07 11.24
CA PHE A 181 12.69 -3.36 11.65
C PHE A 181 12.67 -3.49 13.19
N PRO A 182 11.59 -4.03 13.79
CA PRO A 182 11.52 -4.30 15.22
C PRO A 182 12.68 -5.18 15.73
N PRO A 183 13.27 -4.88 16.90
CA PRO A 183 14.42 -5.61 17.45
C PRO A 183 14.03 -6.93 18.15
N THR A 184 12.76 -7.30 18.16
CA THR A 184 12.22 -8.45 18.90
C THR A 184 11.25 -9.25 18.05
N PRO A 185 11.11 -10.57 18.28
CA PRO A 185 10.04 -11.39 17.72
C PRO A 185 8.65 -10.75 17.96
N CYS A 186 7.80 -10.73 16.93
CA CYS A 186 6.48 -10.11 16.98
C CYS A 186 5.39 -11.17 16.92
N ARG A 187 4.58 -11.30 17.99
CA ARG A 187 3.63 -12.41 18.17
C ARG A 187 2.49 -12.44 17.15
N GLY A 188 2.10 -11.27 16.64
CA GLY A 188 1.07 -11.09 15.61
C GLY A 188 1.60 -10.82 14.19
N GLY A 189 2.92 -10.81 13.99
CA GLY A 189 3.56 -10.37 12.73
C GLY A 189 4.18 -8.97 12.81
N ILE A 190 4.81 -8.53 11.72
CA ILE A 190 5.29 -7.15 11.54
C ILE A 190 4.33 -6.44 10.58
N MET A 191 3.66 -5.40 11.04
CA MET A 191 2.95 -4.46 10.18
C MET A 191 3.95 -3.45 9.62
N ALA A 192 3.95 -3.25 8.31
CA ALA A 192 4.61 -2.14 7.63
C ALA A 192 3.54 -1.20 7.07
N ASN A 193 3.66 0.08 7.36
CA ASN A 193 2.74 1.14 6.94
C ASN A 193 3.46 2.12 6.01
N HIS A 194 2.87 2.37 4.84
CA HIS A 194 3.36 3.31 3.85
C HIS A 194 2.32 4.40 3.61
N ARG A 195 2.51 5.56 4.24
CA ARG A 195 1.63 6.73 4.05
C ARG A 195 2.23 7.66 3.01
N PHE A 196 1.56 7.82 1.89
CA PHE A 196 2.03 8.66 0.79
C PHE A 196 1.88 10.17 1.10
N PRO A 197 2.63 11.03 0.39
CA PRO A 197 2.40 12.47 0.33
C PRO A 197 0.93 12.87 0.10
N THR A 198 0.52 14.02 0.64
CA THR A 198 -0.90 14.46 0.67
C THR A 198 -1.13 15.83 0.04
N CYS A 199 -0.11 16.39 -0.60
CA CYS A 199 -0.10 17.70 -1.22
C CYS A 199 0.49 17.59 -2.62
N TRP A 200 -0.10 18.25 -3.60
CA TRP A 200 0.24 18.17 -5.02
C TRP A 200 0.47 19.57 -5.61
N ASP A 201 1.42 19.69 -6.54
CA ASP A 201 1.74 20.96 -7.22
C ASP A 201 0.60 21.52 -8.07
N GLY A 202 -0.40 20.68 -8.40
CA GLY A 202 -1.57 21.05 -9.19
C GLY A 202 -1.37 20.96 -10.70
N VAL A 203 -0.17 20.58 -11.15
CA VAL A 203 0.28 20.63 -12.54
C VAL A 203 0.79 19.27 -13.04
N ASN A 204 1.79 18.69 -12.37
CA ASN A 204 2.52 17.53 -12.88
C ASN A 204 1.93 16.22 -12.35
N LEU A 205 1.56 15.30 -13.23
CA LEU A 205 1.02 13.99 -12.85
C LEU A 205 2.12 13.00 -12.39
N ASP A 206 3.36 13.28 -12.79
CA ASP A 206 4.54 12.52 -12.45
C ASP A 206 5.75 13.47 -12.54
N SER A 207 6.87 13.10 -11.92
CA SER A 207 8.15 13.81 -11.99
C SER A 207 9.27 12.80 -12.28
N PRO A 208 10.46 13.21 -12.78
CA PRO A 208 11.53 12.26 -13.13
C PRO A 208 12.00 11.34 -11.98
N ASN A 209 11.74 11.70 -10.73
CA ASN A 209 12.00 10.90 -9.53
C ASN A 209 10.73 10.38 -8.82
N HIS A 210 9.56 10.54 -9.44
CA HIS A 210 8.22 10.18 -8.90
C HIS A 210 7.87 10.80 -7.54
N ARG A 211 8.53 11.91 -7.15
CA ARG A 211 8.42 12.55 -5.83
C ARG A 211 8.26 14.08 -5.90
N ASP A 212 9.01 14.79 -6.75
CA ASP A 212 9.10 16.27 -6.72
C ASP A 212 7.78 17.02 -6.97
N HIS A 213 6.78 16.36 -7.56
CA HIS A 213 5.45 16.92 -7.80
C HIS A 213 4.48 16.76 -6.61
N VAL A 214 4.90 16.06 -5.55
CA VAL A 214 4.12 15.85 -4.32
C VAL A 214 4.91 16.19 -3.06
N ALA A 215 4.19 16.55 -1.99
CA ALA A 215 4.79 16.85 -0.69
C ALA A 215 3.93 16.37 0.48
N TYR A 216 4.56 16.24 1.63
CA TYR A 216 3.86 16.23 2.92
C TYR A 216 3.49 17.66 3.35
N PRO A 217 2.58 17.82 4.33
CA PRO A 217 2.29 19.12 4.92
C PRO A 217 3.54 19.84 5.42
N GLU A 218 3.60 21.16 5.19
CA GLU A 218 4.73 22.03 5.57
C GLU A 218 4.88 22.13 7.10
N THR A 219 3.76 22.00 7.82
CA THR A 219 3.71 22.01 9.28
C THR A 219 2.83 20.88 9.80
N GLY A 220 3.20 20.29 10.94
CA GLY A 220 2.46 19.20 11.57
C GLY A 220 2.61 17.84 10.87
N THR A 221 1.50 17.12 10.73
CA THR A 221 1.36 15.88 9.95
C THR A 221 -0.01 15.85 9.25
N PHE A 222 -0.31 14.80 8.48
CA PHE A 222 -1.65 14.56 7.96
C PHE A 222 -2.67 14.42 9.10
N GLU A 223 -2.30 13.68 10.15
CA GLU A 223 -3.14 13.44 11.33
C GLU A 223 -3.45 14.72 12.10
N SER A 224 -2.57 15.73 12.07
CA SER A 224 -2.82 17.04 12.68
C SER A 224 -3.52 18.03 11.75
N GLY A 225 -3.98 17.62 10.57
CA GLY A 225 -4.57 18.51 9.57
C GLY A 225 -3.60 19.58 9.03
N GLY A 226 -2.31 19.24 8.94
CA GLY A 226 -1.25 20.16 8.53
C GLY A 226 -1.50 20.82 7.17
N ARG A 227 -1.09 22.09 7.02
CA ARG A 227 -1.29 22.82 5.76
C ARG A 227 -0.30 22.33 4.69
N CYS A 228 -0.78 22.19 3.46
CA CYS A 228 0.10 21.98 2.32
C CYS A 228 1.03 23.18 2.06
N PRO A 229 2.27 22.92 1.59
CA PRO A 229 3.20 23.96 1.16
C PRO A 229 2.62 24.83 0.04
N ALA A 230 3.09 26.08 -0.07
CA ALA A 230 2.68 26.97 -1.17
C ALA A 230 3.06 26.44 -2.56
N SER A 231 4.11 25.62 -2.66
CA SER A 231 4.52 24.94 -3.89
C SER A 231 3.67 23.70 -4.23
N HIS A 232 2.89 23.18 -3.29
CA HIS A 232 2.07 21.99 -3.43
C HIS A 232 0.62 22.25 -2.96
N PRO A 233 -0.09 23.26 -3.50
CA PRO A 233 -1.28 23.82 -2.87
C PRO A 233 -2.51 22.89 -2.90
N VAL A 234 -2.52 21.83 -3.73
CA VAL A 234 -3.68 20.95 -3.88
C VAL A 234 -3.62 19.79 -2.89
N ARG A 235 -4.60 19.71 -1.97
CA ARG A 235 -4.70 18.59 -1.02
C ARG A 235 -5.22 17.33 -1.73
N LEU A 236 -4.48 16.24 -1.58
CA LEU A 236 -4.82 14.89 -2.04
C LEU A 236 -5.45 14.09 -0.88
N PRO A 237 -6.23 13.03 -1.15
CA PRO A 237 -6.48 12.01 -0.14
C PRO A 237 -5.17 11.29 0.22
N GLN A 238 -4.94 11.00 1.49
CA GLN A 238 -3.81 10.17 1.89
C GLN A 238 -4.07 8.72 1.46
N ILE A 239 -3.15 8.17 0.66
CA ILE A 239 -3.02 6.72 0.51
C ILE A 239 -2.20 6.20 1.69
N LEU A 240 -2.73 5.21 2.40
CA LEU A 240 -1.98 4.36 3.31
C LEU A 240 -2.06 2.91 2.80
N LEU A 241 -0.90 2.27 2.64
CA LEU A 241 -0.79 0.82 2.50
C LEU A 241 -0.40 0.22 3.85
N GLU A 242 -1.21 -0.69 4.36
CA GLU A 242 -0.96 -1.45 5.59
C GLU A 242 -0.72 -2.91 5.21
N THR A 243 0.53 -3.35 5.26
CA THR A 243 0.95 -4.73 4.94
C THR A 243 1.37 -5.45 6.21
N VAL A 244 0.75 -6.59 6.53
CA VAL A 244 1.16 -7.43 7.67
C VAL A 244 1.97 -8.63 7.19
N TRP A 245 3.24 -8.67 7.56
CA TRP A 245 4.16 -9.77 7.29
C TRP A 245 4.07 -10.83 8.37
N ASP A 246 3.89 -12.09 7.98
CA ASP A 246 3.76 -13.23 8.88
C ASP A 246 5.10 -13.69 9.44
N THR A 247 5.63 -12.92 10.38
CA THR A 247 6.88 -13.27 11.06
C THR A 247 6.72 -14.38 12.10
N ARG A 248 5.50 -14.91 12.32
CA ARG A 248 5.20 -15.79 13.46
C ARG A 248 5.99 -17.10 13.41
N ALA A 249 6.18 -17.64 12.21
CA ALA A 249 7.00 -18.83 11.96
C ALA A 249 8.51 -18.62 12.22
N PHE A 250 8.96 -17.37 12.32
CA PHE A 250 10.36 -16.98 12.51
C PHE A 250 10.64 -16.41 13.90
N ASN A 251 9.69 -16.52 14.84
CA ASN A 251 9.83 -15.96 16.20
C ASN A 251 10.79 -16.76 17.11
N ASN A 252 11.31 -17.92 16.67
CA ASN A 252 12.29 -18.70 17.42
C ASN A 252 13.68 -18.05 17.34
N LYS A 253 14.11 -17.41 18.44
CA LYS A 253 15.42 -16.74 18.53
C LYS A 253 16.62 -17.68 18.33
N ALA A 254 16.48 -19.00 18.48
CA ALA A 254 17.59 -19.93 18.22
C ALA A 254 17.97 -20.00 16.73
N ASP A 255 17.04 -19.63 15.84
CA ASP A 255 17.22 -19.61 14.39
C ASP A 255 17.74 -18.24 13.88
N TRP A 256 17.91 -17.26 14.75
CA TRP A 256 18.39 -15.90 14.43
C TRP A 256 19.93 -15.86 14.38
N PRO A 257 20.53 -14.83 13.76
CA PRO A 257 21.99 -14.61 13.79
C PRO A 257 22.58 -14.57 15.21
N GLU A 258 23.74 -15.21 15.39
CA GLU A 258 24.42 -15.32 16.70
C GLU A 258 24.98 -13.99 17.22
N ASP A 259 25.30 -13.06 16.31
CA ASP A 259 25.79 -11.72 16.62
C ASP A 259 24.68 -10.77 17.11
N GLY A 260 23.42 -11.25 17.16
CA GLY A 260 22.26 -10.43 17.53
C GLY A 260 21.85 -9.43 16.45
N SER A 261 22.37 -9.55 15.23
CA SER A 261 21.95 -8.73 14.10
C SER A 261 20.48 -8.98 13.73
N GLN A 262 19.87 -7.98 13.08
CA GLN A 262 18.49 -8.03 12.62
C GLN A 262 18.31 -9.16 11.59
N PRO A 263 17.44 -10.16 11.84
CA PRO A 263 17.22 -11.26 10.90
C PRO A 263 16.33 -10.89 9.71
N PHE A 264 15.56 -9.80 9.78
CA PHE A 264 14.68 -9.40 8.68
C PHE A 264 15.40 -8.49 7.69
N PHE A 265 15.15 -8.74 6.41
CA PHE A 265 15.73 -8.02 5.29
C PHE A 265 14.62 -7.58 4.34
N TRP A 266 14.75 -6.40 3.76
CA TRP A 266 14.04 -6.06 2.53
C TRP A 266 14.71 -6.73 1.33
N SER A 267 13.93 -6.99 0.29
CA SER A 267 14.38 -7.56 -0.99
C SER A 267 15.46 -6.72 -1.70
N SER A 268 15.64 -5.45 -1.32
CA SER A 268 16.72 -4.55 -1.72
C SER A 268 18.10 -4.95 -1.16
N GLY A 269 18.16 -5.83 -0.16
CA GLY A 269 19.39 -6.22 0.55
C GLY A 269 19.54 -5.56 1.93
N ASP A 270 18.66 -4.65 2.30
CA ASP A 270 18.73 -3.90 3.55
C ASP A 270 18.24 -4.71 4.75
N GLY A 271 19.14 -4.95 5.71
CA GLY A 271 18.84 -5.58 7.01
C GLY A 271 18.46 -4.61 8.13
N THR A 272 18.29 -3.30 7.86
CA THR A 272 17.93 -2.29 8.87
C THR A 272 16.43 -1.95 8.86
N GLY A 273 15.81 -2.01 7.68
CA GLY A 273 14.44 -1.59 7.43
C GLY A 273 14.31 -0.17 6.89
N PHE A 274 15.41 0.58 6.77
CA PHE A 274 15.42 1.97 6.29
C PHE A 274 15.21 2.11 4.78
N SER A 275 15.48 1.09 3.98
CA SER A 275 15.21 1.09 2.52
C SER A 275 13.72 0.88 2.17
N ASN A 276 12.84 0.99 3.16
CA ASN A 276 11.41 0.79 2.98
C ASN A 276 10.87 1.78 1.94
N HIS A 277 10.02 1.29 1.04
CA HIS A 277 9.38 2.09 0.00
C HIS A 277 8.06 1.47 -0.46
N ALA A 278 7.23 2.30 -1.08
CA ALA A 278 6.05 1.88 -1.80
C ALA A 278 5.80 2.75 -3.03
N ASP A 279 5.16 2.13 -4.01
CA ASP A 279 4.94 2.67 -5.34
C ASP A 279 3.46 2.67 -5.66
N TYR A 280 3.03 3.68 -6.42
CA TYR A 280 1.64 3.86 -6.81
C TYR A 280 1.50 4.35 -8.25
N VAL A 281 0.62 3.69 -9.01
CA VAL A 281 0.13 4.15 -10.31
C VAL A 281 -1.39 4.21 -10.26
N PHE A 282 -1.97 5.40 -10.43
CA PHE A 282 -3.41 5.61 -10.38
C PHE A 282 -4.13 4.90 -11.52
N GLY A 283 -5.22 4.21 -11.17
CA GLY A 283 -6.07 3.50 -12.11
C GLY A 283 -7.51 3.36 -11.65
N TRP A 284 -8.08 4.34 -10.94
CA TRP A 284 -9.53 4.35 -10.69
C TRP A 284 -10.31 4.71 -11.96
N GLU A 285 -11.43 4.03 -12.19
CA GLU A 285 -12.30 4.24 -13.35
C GLU A 285 -13.06 5.57 -13.27
N GLY A 286 -12.86 6.46 -14.25
CA GLY A 286 -13.66 7.68 -14.42
C GLY A 286 -13.58 8.64 -13.22
N ASP A 287 -14.73 8.98 -12.65
CA ASP A 287 -14.86 9.88 -11.50
C ASP A 287 -14.87 9.16 -10.14
N SER A 288 -14.79 7.82 -10.13
CA SER A 288 -15.17 6.97 -9.00
C SER A 288 -14.49 7.35 -7.68
N LEU A 289 -13.17 7.59 -7.70
CA LEU A 289 -12.44 8.00 -6.50
C LEU A 289 -12.88 9.40 -6.01
N GLN A 290 -13.00 10.39 -6.90
CA GLN A 290 -13.45 11.73 -6.50
C GLN A 290 -14.86 11.67 -5.92
N ARG A 291 -15.76 10.92 -6.56
CA ARG A 291 -17.14 10.69 -6.11
C ARG A 291 -17.20 9.96 -4.77
N ALA A 292 -16.25 9.08 -4.46
CA ALA A 292 -16.14 8.44 -3.15
C ALA A 292 -15.58 9.38 -2.06
N MET A 293 -14.61 10.25 -2.41
CA MET A 293 -14.08 11.28 -1.49
C MET A 293 -15.13 12.36 -1.18
N ASP A 294 -15.81 12.88 -2.19
CA ASP A 294 -16.85 13.92 -2.07
C ASP A 294 -18.15 13.40 -1.43
N ALA A 295 -18.41 12.09 -1.52
CA ALA A 295 -19.60 11.51 -0.89
C ALA A 295 -19.53 11.56 0.65
N HIS A 296 -18.32 11.64 1.20
CA HIS A 296 -18.06 11.45 2.60
C HIS A 296 -18.68 10.13 3.12
N THR A 297 -18.04 8.94 3.06
CA THR A 297 -18.52 7.66 3.66
C THR A 297 -17.48 6.84 4.46
N TYR A 298 -17.76 6.37 5.71
CA TYR A 298 -16.72 5.87 6.65
C TYR A 298 -16.59 4.34 6.62
N VAL A 299 -15.41 3.82 6.28
CA VAL A 299 -15.05 2.41 6.03
C VAL A 299 -15.86 1.74 4.90
N SER A 300 -17.06 2.25 4.63
CA SER A 300 -18.00 1.85 3.59
C SER A 300 -18.01 2.86 2.46
N ALA A 301 -18.39 2.42 1.26
CA ALA A 301 -18.53 3.26 0.08
C ALA A 301 -19.66 2.75 -0.82
N PRO A 302 -20.94 2.98 -0.44
CA PRO A 302 -22.10 2.40 -1.13
C PRO A 302 -22.31 2.91 -2.57
N MET A 303 -21.56 3.94 -3.00
CA MET A 303 -21.54 4.44 -4.37
C MET A 303 -20.53 3.73 -5.29
N LEU A 304 -19.68 2.86 -4.73
CA LEU A 304 -18.72 2.03 -5.45
C LEU A 304 -19.23 0.59 -5.53
N LYS A 305 -18.94 -0.08 -6.65
CA LYS A 305 -19.24 -1.51 -6.82
C LYS A 305 -18.18 -2.34 -6.09
N THR A 306 -18.57 -3.48 -5.54
CA THR A 306 -17.67 -4.37 -4.81
C THR A 306 -17.68 -5.79 -5.37
N GLN A 307 -16.58 -6.51 -5.15
CA GLN A 307 -16.45 -7.93 -5.46
C GLN A 307 -16.03 -8.76 -4.24
N THR A 308 -16.39 -10.04 -4.27
CA THR A 308 -16.03 -11.01 -3.22
C THR A 308 -14.52 -11.28 -3.19
N ILE A 309 -14.00 -11.67 -2.02
CA ILE A 309 -12.60 -12.11 -1.85
C ILE A 309 -12.27 -13.29 -2.80
N ALA A 310 -13.25 -14.16 -3.09
CA ALA A 310 -13.09 -15.26 -4.03
C ALA A 310 -12.97 -14.81 -5.52
N GLN A 311 -13.34 -13.57 -5.85
CA GLN A 311 -13.07 -12.97 -7.17
C GLN A 311 -11.73 -12.23 -7.16
N GLN A 312 -11.42 -11.48 -6.09
CA GLN A 312 -10.11 -10.85 -5.87
C GLN A 312 -8.98 -11.87 -6.04
N ASN A 313 -9.04 -12.99 -5.33
CA ASN A 313 -8.07 -14.08 -5.36
C ASN A 313 -7.89 -14.79 -6.72
N LYS A 314 -8.82 -14.59 -7.68
CA LYS A 314 -8.70 -15.13 -9.04
C LYS A 314 -7.95 -14.19 -9.97
N CYS A 315 -7.88 -12.90 -9.63
CA CYS A 315 -7.21 -11.93 -10.45
C CYS A 315 -5.69 -12.10 -10.32
N THR A 316 -5.03 -12.38 -11.44
CA THR A 316 -3.60 -12.70 -11.50
C THR A 316 -2.99 -12.10 -12.76
N VAL A 317 -1.67 -11.94 -12.73
CA VAL A 317 -0.84 -11.53 -13.88
C VAL A 317 0.18 -12.63 -14.17
N ARG A 318 0.57 -12.76 -15.44
CA ARG A 318 1.55 -13.76 -15.88
C ARG A 318 2.88 -13.59 -15.13
N ASP A 319 3.59 -14.69 -14.92
CA ASP A 319 4.97 -14.64 -14.45
C ASP A 319 5.91 -14.29 -15.62
N PHE A 320 6.45 -13.07 -15.60
CA PHE A 320 7.40 -12.57 -16.58
C PHE A 320 8.84 -13.03 -16.26
N VAL A 321 9.17 -13.13 -14.98
CA VAL A 321 10.55 -13.32 -14.48
C VAL A 321 10.88 -14.81 -14.26
N LYS A 322 9.90 -15.61 -13.80
CA LYS A 322 10.01 -17.06 -13.58
C LYS A 322 11.06 -17.46 -12.53
N GLU A 323 11.19 -16.66 -11.48
CA GLU A 323 12.05 -16.93 -10.33
C GLU A 323 11.31 -17.73 -9.25
N ASP A 324 11.88 -18.87 -8.82
CA ASP A 324 11.37 -19.62 -7.67
C ASP A 324 12.00 -19.12 -6.36
N PHE A 325 11.18 -18.44 -5.56
CA PHE A 325 11.48 -18.00 -4.20
C PHE A 325 10.54 -18.65 -3.16
N SER A 326 9.94 -19.80 -3.49
CA SER A 326 9.09 -20.58 -2.60
C SER A 326 9.88 -21.35 -1.53
N GLY A 327 11.12 -21.75 -1.85
CA GLY A 327 12.02 -22.53 -1.00
C GLY A 327 12.76 -21.73 0.08
N TRP A 328 13.84 -22.32 0.60
CA TRP A 328 14.91 -21.59 1.29
C TRP A 328 16.00 -21.27 0.26
N LEU A 329 16.53 -20.05 0.28
CA LEU A 329 17.46 -19.54 -0.72
C LEU A 329 18.84 -19.31 -0.10
N LYS A 330 19.90 -19.50 -0.89
CA LYS A 330 21.28 -19.16 -0.46
C LYS A 330 21.57 -17.64 -0.56
N GLN A 331 20.74 -16.92 -1.31
CA GLN A 331 20.90 -15.52 -1.68
C GLN A 331 19.51 -14.97 -2.04
N MET A 332 19.22 -13.70 -1.76
CA MET A 332 17.93 -13.09 -2.16
C MET A 332 17.94 -12.76 -3.66
N PRO A 333 16.78 -12.87 -4.37
CA PRO A 333 16.71 -12.53 -5.79
C PRO A 333 17.13 -11.08 -6.06
N GLY A 334 18.12 -10.89 -6.93
CA GLY A 334 18.61 -9.58 -7.36
C GLY A 334 19.69 -8.93 -6.49
N VAL A 335 19.89 -9.40 -5.25
CA VAL A 335 20.90 -8.86 -4.33
C VAL A 335 22.22 -9.62 -4.47
N ALA A 336 23.30 -8.97 -4.91
CA ALA A 336 24.64 -9.53 -4.91
C ALA A 336 25.17 -9.76 -3.47
N LEU A 337 25.98 -10.80 -3.27
CA LEU A 337 26.67 -11.10 -2.00
C LEU A 337 27.92 -10.23 -1.80
#